data_AF-A0A4Q2XVC8-F1
#
_entry.id   AF-A0A4Q2XVC8-F1
#
_cell.length_a   1.000
_cell.length_b   1.000
_cell.length_c   1.000
_cell.angle_alpha   90.00
_cell.angle_beta   90.00
_cell.angle_gamma   90.00
#
_symmetry.space_group_name_H-M   'P 1'
#
loop_
_entity.id
_entity.type
_entity.pdbx_description
1 polymer ?
#
loop_
_entity_poly.entity_id
_entity_poly.type
_entity_poly.pdbx_seq_one_letter_code
_entity_poly.pdbx_strand_id
1 'polypeptide(L)' 'MGEADAQLMLRQALSMVRICRECGEDVIFGEANARNLTFYDATYTACARWLGHPLYTRDGDILKNCPDIAHAISDA' A
#
# COMPACT_ATOMS: atom_id res chain seq x y z
N MET A 1 -0.54 -25.94 29.51
CA MET A 1 -1.38 -25.07 28.67
C MET A 1 -2.24 -26.00 27.84
N GLY A 2 -3.57 -25.97 28.02
CA GLY A 2 -4.46 -26.89 27.34
C GLY A 2 -4.67 -26.49 25.88
N GLU A 3 -4.99 -27.45 25.01
CA GLU A 3 -5.29 -27.20 23.58
C GLU A 3 -6.41 -26.17 23.40
N ALA A 4 -7.41 -26.19 24.30
CA ALA A 4 -8.50 -25.22 24.33
C ALA A 4 -8.03 -23.77 24.61
N ASP A 5 -7.03 -23.59 25.49
CA ASP A 5 -6.47 -22.28 25.82
C ASP A 5 -5.68 -21.73 24.62
N ALA A 6 -4.92 -22.58 23.95
CA ALA A 6 -4.16 -22.22 22.75
C ALA A 6 -5.09 -21.81 21.59
N GLN A 7 -6.21 -22.53 21.40
CA GLN A 7 -7.22 -22.18 20.40
C GLN A 7 -7.92 -20.84 20.71
N LEU A 8 -8.19 -20.56 21.98
CA LEU A 8 -8.80 -19.29 22.38
C LEU A 8 -7.86 -18.11 22.13
N MET A 9 -6.59 -18.26 22.49
CA MET A 9 -5.55 -17.26 22.22
C MET A 9 -5.37 -17.00 20.71
N LEU A 10 -5.37 -18.07 19.89
CA LEU A 10 -5.30 -17.94 18.44
C LEU A 10 -6.52 -17.19 17.87
N ARG A 11 -7.74 -17.49 18.34
CA ARG A 11 -8.97 -16.81 17.89
C ARG A 11 -8.95 -15.33 18.28
N GLN A 12 -8.48 -15.00 19.48
CA GLN A 12 -8.32 -13.61 19.91
C GLN A 12 -7.28 -12.88 19.04
N ALA A 13 -6.12 -13.48 18.81
CA ALA A 13 -5.09 -12.91 17.94
C ALA A 13 -5.61 -12.66 16.51
N LEU A 14 -6.34 -13.61 15.93
CA LEU A 14 -6.94 -13.45 14.59
C LEU A 14 -8.03 -12.38 14.56
N SER A 15 -8.80 -12.19 15.64
CA SER A 15 -9.80 -11.12 15.73
C SER A 15 -9.20 -9.71 15.79
N MET A 16 -7.92 -9.61 16.16
CA MET A 16 -7.16 -8.36 16.24
C MET A 16 -6.41 -8.03 14.94
N VAL A 17 -6.41 -8.92 13.95
CA VAL A 17 -5.71 -8.73 12.68
C VAL A 17 -6.75 -8.64 11.54
N ARG A 18 -6.96 -7.44 11.01
CA ARG A 18 -7.58 -7.29 9.68
C ARG A 18 -6.49 -7.35 8.62
N ILE A 19 -6.42 -8.47 7.90
CA ILE A 19 -5.59 -8.54 6.70
C ILE A 19 -6.35 -7.80 5.59
N CYS A 20 -6.12 -6.50 5.48
CA CYS A 20 -6.50 -5.75 4.28
C CYS A 20 -5.46 -6.07 3.21
N ARG A 21 -5.83 -6.84 2.17
CA ARG A 21 -4.90 -7.21 1.09
C ARG A 21 -4.83 -6.15 -0.02
N GLU A 22 -5.73 -5.17 0.00
CA GLU A 22 -5.95 -4.24 -1.10
C GLU A 22 -6.13 -2.83 -0.55
N CYS A 23 -5.48 -1.85 -1.19
CA CYS A 23 -5.72 -0.44 -0.90
C CYS A 23 -7.15 -0.10 -1.33
N GLY A 24 -7.95 0.49 -0.44
CA GLY A 24 -9.35 0.84 -0.73
C GLY A 24 -9.46 1.74 -1.96
N GLU A 25 -10.46 1.51 -2.80
CA GLU A 25 -10.70 2.29 -4.02
C GLU A 25 -10.79 3.79 -3.71
N ASP A 26 -11.40 4.17 -2.60
CA ASP A 26 -11.50 5.54 -2.09
C ASP A 26 -10.14 6.21 -1.89
N VAL A 27 -9.14 5.47 -1.39
CA VAL A 27 -7.76 5.94 -1.23
C VAL A 27 -7.10 6.13 -2.59
N ILE A 28 -7.32 5.20 -3.53
CA ILE A 28 -6.80 5.28 -4.91
C ILE A 28 -7.40 6.49 -5.64
N PHE A 29 -8.71 6.70 -5.53
CA PHE A 29 -9.40 7.87 -6.09
C PHE A 29 -8.87 9.18 -5.48
N GLY A 30 -8.61 9.19 -4.17
CA GLY A 30 -8.02 10.33 -3.48
C GLY A 30 -6.63 10.66 -4.00
N GLU A 31 -5.76 9.66 -4.16
CA GLU A 31 -4.42 9.84 -4.72
C GLU A 31 -4.44 10.33 -6.18
N ALA A 32 -5.26 9.72 -7.03
CA ALA A 32 -5.39 10.12 -8.43
C ALA A 32 -5.74 11.61 -8.56
N ASN A 33 -6.74 12.07 -7.80
CA ASN A 33 -7.17 13.45 -7.80
C ASN A 33 -6.14 14.41 -7.18
N ALA A 34 -5.47 14.00 -6.10
CA ALA A 34 -4.52 14.87 -5.39
C ALA A 34 -3.20 15.06 -6.15
N ARG A 35 -2.76 14.05 -6.91
CA ARG A 35 -1.45 14.04 -7.57
C ARG A 35 -1.52 14.11 -9.09
N ASN A 36 -2.72 14.33 -9.65
CA ASN A 36 -2.96 14.39 -11.09
C ASN A 36 -2.37 13.15 -11.80
N LEU A 37 -2.65 11.98 -11.24
CA LEU A 37 -2.19 10.69 -11.73
C LEU A 37 -3.34 9.94 -12.41
N THR A 38 -2.99 9.00 -13.29
CA THR A 38 -3.98 8.01 -13.76
C THR A 38 -4.39 7.11 -12.59
N PHE A 39 -5.55 6.44 -12.69
CA PHE A 39 -5.97 5.48 -11.65
C PHE A 39 -4.98 4.33 -11.47
N TYR A 40 -4.29 3.91 -12.53
CA TYR A 40 -3.26 2.86 -12.43
C TYR A 40 -2.05 3.34 -11.63
N ASP A 41 -1.55 4.55 -11.92
CA ASP A 41 -0.41 5.13 -11.21
C ASP A 41 -0.75 5.48 -9.76
N ALA A 42 -1.96 5.97 -9.54
CA ALA A 42 -2.52 6.19 -8.21
C ALA A 42 -2.61 4.90 -7.40
N THR A 43 -2.91 3.76 -8.04
CA THR A 43 -2.95 2.46 -7.37
C THR A 43 -1.56 2.08 -6.85
N TYR A 44 -0.51 2.20 -7.68
CA TYR A 44 0.85 1.88 -7.24
C TYR A 44 1.35 2.81 -6.13
N THR A 45 1.09 4.10 -6.25
CA THR A 45 1.51 5.12 -5.27
C THR A 45 0.74 4.99 -3.95
N ALA A 46 -0.58 4.78 -3.98
CA ALA A 46 -1.41 4.54 -2.80
C ALA A 46 -1.00 3.26 -2.06
N CYS A 47 -0.77 2.17 -2.80
CA CYS A 47 -0.27 0.92 -2.21
C CYS A 47 1.12 1.09 -1.58
N ALA A 48 2.05 1.76 -2.25
CA ALA A 48 3.39 2.01 -1.71
C ALA A 48 3.35 2.82 -0.40
N ARG A 49 2.54 3.88 -0.35
CA ARG A 49 2.30 4.67 0.88
C ARG A 49 1.69 3.83 1.99
N TRP A 50 0.64 3.08 1.66
CA TRP A 50 -0.09 2.27 2.63
C TRP A 50 0.81 1.20 3.27
N LEU A 51 1.71 0.61 2.47
CA LEU A 51 2.70 -0.35 2.94
C LEU A 51 3.92 0.32 3.61
N GLY A 52 4.08 1.63 3.51
CA GLY A 52 5.25 2.36 4.01
C GLY A 52 6.54 2.01 3.27
N HIS A 53 6.46 1.68 1.99
CA HIS A 53 7.60 1.32 1.16
C HIS A 53 7.88 2.34 0.05
N PRO A 54 9.15 2.57 -0.30
CA PRO A 54 9.50 3.36 -1.48
C PRO A 54 9.03 2.67 -2.76
N LEU A 55 8.55 3.48 -3.72
CA LEU A 55 8.15 3.03 -5.05
C LEU A 55 9.28 3.28 -6.05
N TYR A 56 9.91 2.21 -6.52
CA TYR A 56 10.88 2.29 -7.60
C TYR A 56 10.17 2.17 -8.95
N THR A 57 10.32 3.17 -9.81
CA THR A 57 9.63 3.21 -11.11
C THR A 57 10.46 3.91 -12.18
N ARG A 58 10.11 3.68 -13.44
CA ARG A 58 10.58 4.47 -14.59
C ARG A 58 9.55 5.49 -15.08
N ASP A 59 8.37 5.51 -14.46
CA ASP A 59 7.27 6.38 -14.86
C ASP A 59 7.56 7.84 -14.50
N GLY A 60 7.60 8.71 -15.50
CA GLY A 60 7.94 10.12 -15.34
C GLY A 60 6.89 10.92 -14.57
N ASP A 61 5.61 10.58 -14.69
CA ASP A 61 4.52 11.28 -14.01
C ASP A 61 4.48 10.90 -12.52
N ILE A 62 4.72 9.63 -12.20
CA ILE A 62 4.88 9.21 -10.79
C ILE A 62 6.10 9.88 -10.15
N LEU A 63 7.25 9.88 -10.84
CA LEU A 63 8.48 10.51 -10.33
C LEU A 63 8.31 12.01 -10.10
N LYS A 64 7.58 12.69 -10.98
CA LYS A 64 7.31 14.13 -10.89
C LYS A 64 6.30 14.46 -9.79
N ASN A 65 5.21 13.70 -9.69
CA ASN A 65 4.07 14.07 -8.84
C ASN A 65 4.13 13.43 -7.44
N CYS A 66 4.88 12.33 -7.25
CA CYS A 66 5.05 11.64 -5.97
C CYS A 66 6.53 11.55 -5.52
N PRO A 67 7.30 12.65 -5.51
CA PRO A 67 8.74 12.61 -5.22
C PRO A 67 9.07 12.20 -3.78
N ASP A 68 8.08 12.19 -2.89
CA ASP A 68 8.24 11.79 -1.50
C ASP A 68 8.27 10.27 -1.30
N ILE A 69 7.80 9.50 -2.28
CA ILE A 69 7.86 8.02 -2.26
C ILE A 69 8.52 7.41 -3.50
N ALA A 70 8.61 8.15 -4.61
CA ALA A 70 9.04 7.61 -5.88
C ALA A 70 10.56 7.78 -6.09
N HIS A 71 11.20 6.71 -6.54
CA HIS A 71 12.63 6.66 -6.87
C HIS A 71 12.82 6.14 -8.29
N ALA A 72 13.70 6.81 -9.05
CA ALA A 72 14.01 6.39 -10.41
C ALA A 72 14.79 5.07 -10.38
N ILE A 73 14.36 4.11 -11.20
CA ILE A 73 15.17 2.93 -11.53
C ILE A 73 16.17 3.38 -12.62
N SER A 74 17.47 3.41 -12.30
CA SER A 74 18.50 3.55 -13.32
C SER A 74 18.67 2.24 -14.08
N ASP A 75 18.84 2.31 -15.39
CA ASP A 75 19.34 1.16 -16.14
C ASP A 75 20.80 0.92 -15.72
N ALA A 76 21.11 -0.34 -15.41
CA ALA A 76 22.46 -0.80 -15.11
C ALA A 76 23.30 -0.92 -16.39
#